data_AF-A0A2G4YS93-F1
#
_entry.id   AF-A0A2G4YS93-F1
#
_cell.length_a   1.000
_cell.length_b   1.000
_cell.length_c   1.000
_cell.angle_alpha   90.00
_cell.angle_beta   90.00
_cell.angle_gamma   90.00
#
_symmetry.space_group_name_H-M   'P 1'
#
loop_
_entity.id
_entity.type
_entity.pdbx_description
1 polymer ?
#
loop_
_entity_poly.entity_id
_entity_poly.type
_entity_poly.pdbx_seq_one_letter_code
_entity_poly.pdbx_strand_id
1 'polypeptide(L)'
;MDWLDELDLRSQCASYLKAPEGRAGVLCESFIQGYLSGIHALRREVDSKIDKKRSPTGESFSDRAIRTRVGSRLKYIDPALHRGFCIANDISPDVVVRKVVRYLDEHEGDTPLPDNKILFNALLENFPCNEE
;
A
#
# COMPACT_ATOMS: atom_id res chain seq x y z
N MET A 1 6.20 -24.33 -6.16
CA MET A 1 5.84 -24.09 -4.76
C MET A 1 5.85 -22.59 -4.59
N ASP A 2 4.71 -21.96 -4.84
CA ASP A 2 4.56 -20.51 -4.72
C ASP A 2 4.17 -20.24 -3.26
N TRP A 3 5.09 -19.73 -2.47
CA TRP A 3 4.88 -19.47 -1.03
C TRP A 3 3.83 -18.38 -0.77
N LEU A 4 3.40 -17.69 -1.83
CA LEU A 4 2.40 -16.62 -1.83
C LEU A 4 0.97 -17.11 -2.08
N ASP A 5 0.75 -18.27 -2.70
CA ASP A 5 -0.61 -18.81 -2.93
C ASP A 5 -1.24 -19.34 -1.63
N GLU A 6 -0.44 -19.65 -0.61
CA GLU A 6 -0.89 -20.04 0.74
C GLU A 6 -1.08 -18.83 1.68
N LEU A 7 -0.78 -17.62 1.23
CA LEU A 7 -0.93 -16.39 2.00
C LEU A 7 -2.30 -15.74 1.75
N ASP A 8 -3.38 -16.42 2.13
CA ASP A 8 -4.63 -15.70 2.38
C ASP A 8 -4.40 -14.77 3.59
N LEU A 9 -4.35 -13.46 3.31
CA LEU A 9 -4.10 -12.44 4.32
C LEU A 9 -5.07 -12.56 5.50
N ARG A 10 -6.35 -12.87 5.24
CA ARG A 10 -7.36 -13.04 6.29
C ARG A 10 -7.03 -14.21 7.19
N SER A 11 -6.70 -15.37 6.62
CA SER A 11 -6.28 -16.55 7.37
C SER A 11 -5.09 -16.26 8.29
N GLN A 12 -4.06 -15.57 7.79
CA GLN A 12 -2.87 -15.24 8.59
C GLN A 12 -3.19 -14.19 9.69
N CYS A 13 -4.08 -13.25 9.39
CA CYS A 13 -4.45 -12.19 10.32
C CYS A 13 -5.53 -12.58 11.35
N ALA A 14 -6.26 -13.68 11.14
CA ALA A 14 -7.39 -14.11 11.98
C ALA A 14 -7.06 -14.22 13.48
N SER A 15 -5.80 -14.57 13.80
CA SER A 15 -5.35 -14.72 15.19
C SER A 15 -4.48 -13.56 15.69
N TYR A 16 -4.21 -12.54 14.85
CA TYR A 16 -3.25 -11.48 15.18
C TYR A 16 -3.63 -10.72 16.45
N LEU A 17 -4.92 -10.42 16.66
CA LEU A 17 -5.38 -9.73 17.87
C LEU A 17 -5.20 -10.55 19.16
N LYS A 18 -5.09 -11.88 19.06
CA LYS A 18 -4.95 -12.79 20.20
C LYS A 18 -3.50 -13.21 20.44
N ALA A 19 -2.72 -13.39 19.37
CA ALA A 19 -1.35 -13.89 19.41
C ALA A 19 -0.47 -13.22 18.33
N PRO A 20 -0.15 -11.92 18.47
CA PRO A 20 0.62 -11.18 17.46
C PRO A 20 2.04 -11.74 17.28
N GLU A 21 2.66 -12.23 18.36
CA GLU A 21 4.00 -12.83 18.36
C GLU A 21 4.03 -14.26 17.77
N GLY A 22 2.86 -14.86 17.50
CA GLY A 22 2.77 -16.18 16.89
C GLY A 22 3.14 -16.14 15.41
N ARG A 23 3.50 -17.30 14.83
CA ARG A 23 3.89 -17.40 13.39
C ARG A 23 2.93 -16.68 12.45
N ALA A 24 1.62 -16.91 12.61
CA ALA A 24 0.59 -16.27 11.78
C ALA A 24 0.54 -14.76 12.00
N GLY A 25 0.69 -14.30 13.26
CA GLY A 25 0.73 -12.89 13.59
C GLY A 25 1.92 -12.15 12.98
N VAL A 26 3.11 -12.76 13.05
CA VAL A 26 4.34 -12.23 12.42
C VAL A 26 4.19 -12.15 10.90
N LEU A 27 3.57 -13.16 10.26
CA LEU A 27 3.31 -13.15 8.81
C LEU A 27 2.31 -12.05 8.43
N CYS A 28 1.22 -11.90 9.19
CA CYS A 28 0.23 -10.84 9.00
C CYS A 28 0.87 -9.46 9.09
N GLU A 29 1.63 -9.20 10.16
CA GLU A 29 2.34 -7.93 10.35
C GLU A 29 3.33 -7.66 9.21
N SER A 30 4.16 -8.66 8.87
CA SER A 30 5.16 -8.53 7.81
C SER A 30 4.54 -8.22 6.45
N PHE A 31 3.39 -8.84 6.14
CA PHE A 31 2.67 -8.58 4.90
C PHE A 31 2.16 -7.14 4.84
N ILE A 32 1.51 -6.67 5.90
CA ILE A 32 0.97 -5.31 5.99
C ILE A 32 2.10 -4.26 5.92
N GLN A 33 3.20 -4.48 6.65
CA GLN A 33 4.37 -3.61 6.60
C GLN A 33 5.04 -3.60 5.21
N GLY A 34 5.12 -4.75 4.55
CA GLY A 34 5.63 -4.86 3.18
C GLY A 34 4.77 -4.08 2.19
N TYR A 35 3.44 -4.18 2.33
CA TYR A 35 2.49 -3.40 1.54
C TYR A 35 2.66 -1.88 1.74
N LEU A 36 2.72 -1.41 2.99
CA LEU A 36 2.94 0.00 3.33
C LEU A 36 4.27 0.53 2.78
N SER A 37 5.34 -0.25 2.93
CA SER A 37 6.66 0.08 2.40
C SER A 37 6.64 0.20 0.88
N GLY A 38 5.94 -0.70 0.19
CA GLY A 38 5.73 -0.65 -1.25
C GLY A 38 5.01 0.62 -1.71
N ILE A 39 3.93 1.01 -1.03
CA ILE A 39 3.22 2.26 -1.32
C ILE A 39 4.12 3.48 -1.08
N HIS A 40 4.86 3.51 0.03
CA HIS A 40 5.73 4.64 0.35
C HIS A 40 6.85 4.82 -0.67
N ALA A 41 7.47 3.72 -1.12
CA ALA A 41 8.48 3.75 -2.17
C ALA A 41 7.89 4.28 -3.49
N LEU A 42 6.69 3.82 -3.86
CA LEU A 42 6.00 4.30 -5.05
C LEU A 42 5.65 5.78 -4.96
N ARG A 43 5.16 6.26 -3.81
CA ARG A 43 4.83 7.67 -3.58
C ARG A 43 6.06 8.57 -3.76
N ARG A 44 7.20 8.20 -3.19
CA ARG A 44 8.47 8.92 -3.38
C ARG A 44 8.89 8.98 -4.86
N GLU A 45 8.74 7.88 -5.58
CA GLU A 45 9.04 7.85 -7.01
C GLU A 45 8.11 8.78 -7.80
N VAL A 46 6.80 8.75 -7.51
CA VAL A 46 5.81 9.62 -8.16
C VAL A 46 6.05 11.08 -7.85
N ASP A 47 6.27 11.45 -6.59
CA ASP A 47 6.55 12.84 -6.18
C ASP A 47 7.82 13.37 -6.87
N SER A 48 8.89 12.56 -6.91
CA SER A 48 10.12 12.93 -7.63
C SER A 48 9.92 13.16 -9.13
N LYS A 49 9.00 12.41 -9.78
CA LYS A 49 8.65 12.59 -11.20
C LYS A 49 7.79 13.83 -11.41
N ILE A 50 6.90 14.15 -10.47
CA ILE A 50 6.08 15.38 -10.51
C ILE A 50 6.99 16.61 -10.36
N ASP A 51 7.92 16.60 -9.42
CA ASP A 51 8.85 17.72 -9.19
C ASP A 51 9.77 17.97 -10.39
N LYS A 52 10.28 16.90 -11.01
CA LYS A 52 11.04 16.99 -12.27
C LYS A 52 10.22 17.59 -13.41
N LYS A 53 8.93 17.25 -13.52
CA LYS A 53 8.03 17.83 -14.53
C LYS A 53 7.68 19.30 -14.26
N ARG A 54 7.69 19.74 -12.99
CA ARG A 54 7.42 21.14 -12.59
C ARG A 54 8.65 22.04 -12.70
N SER A 55 9.86 21.48 -12.71
CA SER A 55 11.08 22.24 -13.01
C SER A 55 11.11 22.63 -14.50
N PRO A 56 11.48 23.87 -14.86
CA PRO A 56 11.40 24.39 -16.24
C PRO A 56 12.47 23.82 -17.18
N THR A 57 13.25 22.83 -16.75
CA THR A 57 14.27 22.18 -17.55
C THR A 57 13.62 21.10 -18.42
N GLY A 58 13.67 21.28 -19.75
CA GLY A 58 13.09 20.37 -20.73
C GLY A 58 13.52 18.90 -20.58
N GLU A 59 12.72 18.01 -21.18
CA GLU A 59 12.86 16.54 -21.19
C GLU A 59 14.34 16.08 -21.29
N SER A 60 14.82 15.31 -20.31
CA SER A 60 16.17 14.73 -20.34
C SER A 60 16.26 13.59 -21.36
N PHE A 61 17.47 13.32 -21.89
CA PHE A 61 17.74 12.15 -22.73
C PHE A 61 17.28 10.83 -22.08
N SER A 62 17.38 10.72 -20.75
CA SER A 62 16.91 9.57 -20.00
C SER A 62 15.38 9.45 -20.02
N ASP A 63 14.66 10.57 -19.90
CA ASP A 63 13.19 10.59 -19.97
C ASP A 63 12.71 10.17 -21.36
N ARG A 64 13.39 10.65 -22.41
CA ARG A 64 13.11 10.28 -23.79
C ARG A 64 13.37 8.79 -24.04
N ALA A 65 14.47 8.24 -23.51
CA ALA A 65 14.81 6.83 -23.64
C ALA A 65 13.79 5.92 -22.94
N ILE A 66 13.33 6.30 -21.74
CA ILE A 66 12.28 5.57 -21.00
C ILE A 66 10.97 5.58 -21.81
N ARG A 67 10.57 6.74 -22.36
CA ARG A 67 9.35 6.88 -23.18
C ARG A 67 9.39 5.98 -24.41
N THR A 68 10.52 5.90 -25.11
CA THR A 68 10.66 5.07 -26.31
C THR A 68 10.78 3.58 -26.02
N ARG A 69 11.36 3.19 -24.88
CA ARG A 69 11.67 1.79 -24.58
C ARG A 69 10.55 1.06 -23.83
N VAL A 70 9.80 1.76 -22.99
CA VAL A 70 8.72 1.17 -22.18
C VAL A 70 7.35 1.27 -22.88
N GLY A 71 7.21 2.17 -23.85
CA GLY A 71 5.94 2.42 -24.53
C GLY A 71 4.84 2.90 -23.58
N SER A 72 3.60 2.99 -24.08
CA SER A 72 2.40 3.41 -23.32
C SER A 72 1.96 2.41 -22.22
N ARG A 73 2.78 1.39 -21.92
CA ARG A 73 2.53 0.39 -20.88
C ARG A 73 2.69 0.92 -19.46
N LEU A 74 3.43 2.02 -19.28
CA LEU A 74 3.18 2.92 -18.14
C LEU A 74 1.89 3.70 -18.44
N LYS A 75 0.76 2.97 -18.54
CA LYS A 75 -0.56 3.56 -18.40
C LYS A 75 -0.48 4.30 -17.07
N TYR A 76 -0.48 5.62 -17.16
CA TYR A 76 -0.68 6.59 -16.11
C TYR A 76 -1.02 5.89 -14.77
N ILE A 77 0.00 5.63 -13.94
CA ILE A 77 -0.26 5.36 -12.52
C ILE A 77 -0.83 6.69 -12.08
N ASP A 78 -2.15 6.77 -11.99
CA ASP A 78 -2.80 7.99 -11.55
C ASP A 78 -2.18 8.34 -10.20
N PRO A 79 -1.45 9.44 -10.10
CA PRO A 79 -0.88 9.86 -8.83
C PRO A 79 -1.96 10.06 -7.76
N ALA A 80 -3.24 10.20 -8.15
CA ALA A 80 -4.37 10.24 -7.25
C ALA A 80 -4.79 8.87 -6.72
N LEU A 81 -4.49 7.76 -7.40
CA LEU A 81 -4.91 6.40 -6.99
C LEU A 81 -4.26 5.92 -5.67
N HIS A 82 -3.21 6.60 -5.20
CA HIS A 82 -2.57 6.34 -3.90
C HIS A 82 -2.54 7.59 -2.99
N ARG A 83 -3.34 8.60 -3.31
CA ARG A 83 -3.65 9.73 -2.42
C ARG A 83 -5.03 9.51 -1.86
N GLY A 84 -5.12 9.23 -0.57
CA GLY A 84 -6.43 9.06 0.07
C GLY A 84 -6.33 8.71 1.54
N PHE A 85 -5.20 8.13 1.96
CA PHE A 85 -4.89 7.91 3.36
C PHE A 85 -3.59 8.60 3.78
N CYS A 86 -3.55 9.02 5.04
CA CYS A 86 -2.44 9.74 5.65
C CYS A 86 -2.16 9.14 7.04
N ILE A 87 -1.02 8.47 7.17
CA ILE A 87 -0.55 7.94 8.46
C ILE A 87 0.42 8.97 9.03
N ALA A 88 0.07 9.56 10.17
CA ALA A 88 0.91 10.53 10.84
C ALA A 88 2.16 9.87 11.46
N ASN A 89 3.25 10.63 11.58
CA ASN A 89 4.54 10.10 12.02
C ASN A 89 4.55 9.64 13.49
N ASP A 90 3.59 10.08 14.29
CA ASP A 90 3.38 9.70 15.69
C ASP A 90 2.57 8.39 15.84
N ILE A 91 1.98 7.87 14.75
CA ILE A 91 1.27 6.59 14.75
C ILE A 91 2.28 5.46 14.59
N SER A 92 2.32 4.56 15.57
CA SER A 92 3.20 3.40 15.54
C SER A 92 2.74 2.35 14.52
N PRO A 93 3.65 1.57 13.92
CA PRO A 93 3.30 0.52 12.96
C PRO A 93 2.29 -0.50 13.51
N ASP A 94 2.40 -0.84 14.80
CA ASP A 94 1.49 -1.79 15.45
C ASP A 94 0.04 -1.31 15.47
N VAL A 95 -0.18 0.01 15.62
CA VAL A 95 -1.53 0.60 15.61
C VAL A 95 -2.14 0.47 14.22
N VAL A 96 -1.34 0.73 13.18
CA VAL A 96 -1.77 0.57 11.78
C VAL A 96 -2.16 -0.88 11.51
N VAL A 97 -1.31 -1.83 11.89
CA VAL A 97 -1.57 -3.27 11.70
C VAL A 97 -2.84 -3.69 12.45
N ARG A 98 -3.01 -3.29 13.72
CA ARG A 98 -4.23 -3.60 14.50
C ARG A 98 -5.49 -3.04 13.86
N LYS A 99 -5.45 -1.81 13.33
CA LYS A 99 -6.58 -1.17 12.64
C LYS A 99 -6.95 -1.92 11.36
N VAL A 100 -5.96 -2.30 10.57
CA VAL A 100 -6.15 -3.12 9.36
C VAL A 100 -6.72 -4.48 9.71
N VAL A 101 -6.17 -5.18 10.70
CA VAL A 101 -6.68 -6.50 11.12
C VAL A 101 -8.12 -6.42 11.61
N ARG A 102 -8.46 -5.39 12.38
CA ARG A 102 -9.83 -5.19 12.83
C ARG A 102 -10.78 -4.94 11.66
N TYR A 103 -10.36 -4.16 10.66
CA TYR A 103 -11.12 -3.98 9.43
C TYR A 103 -11.35 -5.31 8.70
N LEU A 104 -10.33 -6.18 8.62
CA LEU A 104 -10.49 -7.52 8.03
C LEU A 104 -11.54 -8.36 8.77
N ASP A 105 -11.53 -8.34 10.10
CA ASP A 105 -12.49 -9.05 10.96
C ASP A 105 -13.92 -8.54 10.76
N GLU A 106 -14.10 -7.21 10.74
CA GLU A 106 -15.40 -6.55 10.52
C GLU A 106 -15.99 -6.85 9.14
N HIS A 107 -15.15 -7.19 8.15
CA HIS A 107 -15.55 -7.43 6.76
C HIS A 107 -15.36 -8.90 6.33
N GLU A 108 -15.33 -9.87 7.26
CA GLU A 108 -15.15 -11.31 6.96
C GLU A 108 -16.20 -11.88 5.99
N GLY A 109 -17.42 -11.35 6.02
CA GLY A 109 -18.55 -11.80 5.19
C GLY A 109 -18.72 -11.09 3.84
N ASP A 110 -17.83 -10.14 3.50
CA ASP A 110 -17.98 -9.32 2.31
C ASP A 110 -17.54 -10.03 1.03
N THR A 111 -17.89 -9.44 -0.11
CA THR A 111 -17.47 -9.96 -1.43
C THR A 111 -15.95 -10.08 -1.48
N PRO A 112 -15.38 -11.24 -1.93
CA PRO A 112 -13.95 -11.43 -1.98
C PRO A 112 -13.28 -10.35 -2.83
N LEU A 113 -12.44 -9.55 -2.19
CA LEU A 113 -11.59 -8.57 -2.84
C LEU A 113 -10.14 -9.06 -2.78
N PRO A 114 -9.31 -8.73 -3.79
CA PRO A 114 -7.87 -8.93 -3.70
C PRO A 114 -7.27 -8.23 -2.46
N ASP A 115 -6.28 -8.85 -1.82
CA ASP A 115 -5.65 -8.33 -0.58
C ASP A 115 -5.22 -6.88 -0.70
N ASN A 116 -4.63 -6.49 -1.85
CA ASN A 116 -4.19 -5.12 -2.08
C ASN A 116 -5.34 -4.10 -2.07
N LYS A 117 -6.55 -4.49 -2.50
CA LYS A 117 -7.74 -3.62 -2.46
C LYS A 117 -8.33 -3.55 -1.06
N ILE A 118 -8.38 -4.68 -0.35
CA ILE A 118 -8.87 -4.73 1.03
C ILE A 118 -7.99 -3.86 1.92
N LEU A 119 -6.66 -4.02 1.81
CA LEU A 119 -5.70 -3.20 2.54
C LEU A 119 -5.83 -1.71 2.22
N PHE A 120 -6.03 -1.37 0.94
CA PHE A 120 -6.24 0.01 0.55
C PHE A 120 -7.50 0.60 1.19
N ASN A 121 -8.62 -0.11 1.16
CA ASN A 121 -9.87 0.32 1.78
C ASN A 121 -9.74 0.46 3.30
N ALA A 122 -9.08 -0.51 3.96
CA ALA A 122 -8.82 -0.47 5.39
C ALA A 122 -8.06 0.81 5.78
N LEU A 123 -7.05 1.19 4.98
CA LEU A 123 -6.25 2.40 5.21
C LEU A 123 -7.04 3.68 4.93
N LEU A 124 -7.86 3.71 3.88
CA LEU A 124 -8.73 4.86 3.60
C LEU A 124 -9.71 5.14 4.74
N GLU A 125 -10.33 4.10 5.28
CA GLU A 125 -11.33 4.24 6.33
C GLU A 125 -10.72 4.61 7.68
N ASN A 126 -9.58 4.01 8.03
CA ASN A 126 -8.97 4.21 9.34
C ASN A 126 -8.00 5.40 9.41
N PHE A 127 -7.49 5.86 8.27
CA PHE A 127 -6.49 6.94 8.18
C PHE A 127 -6.81 7.95 7.07
N PRO A 128 -8.02 8.56 7.04
CA PRO A 128 -8.34 9.56 6.03
C PRO A 128 -7.37 10.75 6.12
N CYS A 129 -6.98 11.31 4.98
CA CYS A 129 -6.24 12.56 4.97
C CYS A 129 -7.18 13.70 5.38
N ASN A 130 -6.86 14.40 6.47
CA ASN A 130 -7.51 15.66 6.79
C ASN A 130 -6.95 16.76 5.87
N GLU A 131 -7.83 17.52 5.21
CA GLU A 131 -7.46 18.78 4.57
C GLU A 131 -7.36 19.84 5.69
N GLU A 132 -6.15 20.07 6.19
CA GLU A 132 -5.79 21.31 6.91
C GLU A 132 -4.75 22.10 6.10
#